data_AF-A0A6G1J592-F1
#
_entry.id   AF-A0A6G1J592-F1
#
_cell.length_a   1.000
_cell.length_b   1.000
_cell.length_c   1.000
_cell.angle_alpha   90.00
_cell.angle_beta   90.00
_cell.angle_gamma   90.00
#
_symmetry.space_group_name_H-M   'P 1'
#
loop_
_entity.id
_entity.type
_entity.pdbx_description
1 polymer ?
#
loop_
_entity_poly.entity_id
_entity_poly.type
_entity_poly.pdbx_seq_one_letter_code
_entity_poly.pdbx_strand_id
1 'polypeptide(L)'
;MLLLATFGDAPKALGRFYPAPTVQNAIQLVRLIGERYLLVGNLCIPQDDNKLTAFYVNRMDYIYSQPIITIVAASSTSVMDRLPGVSPGSRAPQYTPKLGAMRLVRETYELVTQLRGSVYESRVWTFQE
;
A
#
# COMPACT_ATOMS: atom_id res chain seq x y z
N MET A 1 -4.01 5.11 13.09
CA MET A 1 -3.16 3.94 12.76
C MET A 1 -3.44 3.54 11.34
N LEU A 2 -2.40 3.45 10.50
CA LEU A 2 -2.53 3.05 9.10
C LEU A 2 -2.04 1.64 8.90
N LEU A 3 -2.62 0.99 7.91
CA LEU A 3 -2.20 -0.31 7.42
C LEU A 3 -1.67 -0.15 6.01
N LEU A 4 -0.48 -0.68 5.77
CA LEU A 4 0.09 -0.80 4.45
C LEU A 4 -0.16 -2.22 3.93
N ALA A 5 -1.04 -2.30 2.95
CA ALA A 5 -1.26 -3.50 2.15
C ALA A 5 -0.11 -3.63 1.14
N THR A 6 1.03 -4.15 1.59
CA THR A 6 2.24 -4.32 0.76
C THR A 6 2.43 -5.70 0.17
N PHE A 7 3.16 -5.70 -0.94
CA PHE A 7 3.73 -6.85 -1.65
C PHE A 7 4.71 -7.69 -0.82
N GLY A 8 4.72 -9.00 -1.11
CA GLY A 8 5.89 -9.90 -1.22
C GLY A 8 6.85 -10.04 -0.04
N ASP A 9 7.45 -11.24 0.11
CA ASP A 9 8.38 -11.58 1.18
C ASP A 9 9.38 -10.45 1.47
N ALA A 10 9.15 -9.72 2.55
CA ALA A 10 10.17 -8.88 3.11
C ALA A 10 11.26 -9.81 3.65
N PRO A 11 12.55 -9.50 3.47
CA PRO A 11 13.63 -10.31 3.99
C PRO A 11 13.44 -10.60 5.48
N LYS A 12 13.60 -11.88 5.80
CA LYS A 12 13.45 -12.46 7.13
C LYS A 12 14.13 -11.60 8.20
N ALA A 13 13.30 -11.14 9.15
CA ALA A 13 13.62 -10.57 10.45
C ALA A 13 14.64 -9.41 10.57
N LEU A 14 14.38 -8.55 11.56
CA LEU A 14 15.12 -7.34 11.94
C LEU A 14 16.58 -7.61 12.35
N GLY A 15 17.50 -7.70 11.38
CA GLY A 15 18.95 -7.74 11.64
C GLY A 15 19.69 -6.44 11.31
N ARG A 16 19.25 -5.73 10.26
CA ARG A 16 19.70 -4.38 9.81
C ARG A 16 19.05 -4.17 8.45
N PHE A 17 17.75 -3.90 8.45
CA PHE A 17 16.98 -3.81 7.22
C PHE A 17 16.62 -2.35 6.92
N TYR A 18 17.12 -1.82 5.81
CA TYR A 18 16.57 -0.59 5.27
C TYR A 18 15.18 -0.91 4.72
N PRO A 19 14.12 -0.24 5.19
CA PRO A 19 12.77 -0.50 4.68
C PRO A 19 12.75 -0.30 3.17
N ALA A 20 12.04 -1.17 2.45
CA ALA A 20 11.93 -1.09 1.00
C ALA A 20 11.38 0.29 0.57
N PRO A 21 11.71 0.79 -0.63
CA PRO A 21 11.25 2.10 -1.11
C PRO A 21 9.74 2.33 -0.97
N THR A 22 8.88 1.34 -1.22
CA THR A 22 7.42 1.47 -1.01
C THR A 22 7.10 1.78 0.44
N VAL A 23 7.73 1.06 1.38
CA VAL A 23 7.52 1.24 2.83
C VAL A 23 8.06 2.60 3.29
N GLN A 24 9.21 3.03 2.80
CA GLN A 24 9.74 4.37 3.09
C GLN A 24 8.77 5.47 2.64
N ASN A 25 8.20 5.32 1.45
CA ASN A 25 7.24 6.27 0.90
C ASN A 25 5.90 6.22 1.65
N ALA A 26 5.46 5.04 2.09
CA ALA A 26 4.30 4.91 2.98
C ALA A 26 4.55 5.59 4.34
N ILE A 27 5.73 5.44 4.95
CA ILE A 27 6.11 6.15 6.18
C ILE A 27 6.06 7.68 5.95
N GLN A 28 6.56 8.14 4.81
CA GLN A 28 6.48 9.56 4.44
C GLN A 28 5.02 10.02 4.30
N LEU A 29 4.18 9.25 3.62
CA LEU A 29 2.75 9.54 3.47
C LEU A 29 2.05 9.64 4.83
N VAL A 30 2.28 8.68 5.71
CA VAL A 30 1.75 8.65 7.09
C VAL A 30 2.12 9.92 7.85
N ARG A 31 3.39 10.37 7.73
CA ARG A 31 3.83 11.64 8.34
C ARG A 31 3.14 12.85 7.72
N LEU A 32 2.98 12.87 6.39
CA LEU A 32 2.35 14.00 5.68
C LEU A 32 0.88 14.18 6.06
N ILE A 33 0.17 13.09 6.36
CA ILE A 33 -1.23 13.14 6.81
C ILE A 33 -1.39 13.30 8.33
N GLY A 34 -0.30 13.51 9.07
CA GLY A 34 -0.33 13.76 10.52
C GLY A 34 -0.46 12.51 11.40
N GLU A 35 -0.27 11.33 10.83
CA GLU A 35 -0.38 10.06 11.55
C GLU A 35 0.99 9.56 12.03
N ARG A 36 0.98 8.71 13.07
CA ARG A 36 2.23 8.25 13.73
C ARG A 36 2.55 6.78 13.48
N TYR A 37 1.54 5.95 13.24
CA TYR A 37 1.68 4.50 13.22
C TYR A 37 1.32 3.92 11.86
N LEU A 38 2.21 3.07 11.36
CA LEU A 38 2.05 2.30 10.14
C LEU A 38 2.29 0.83 10.48
N LEU A 39 1.26 0.00 10.31
CA LEU A 39 1.37 -1.45 10.29
C LEU A 39 1.72 -1.88 8.87
N VAL A 40 2.76 -2.71 8.74
CA VAL A 40 3.18 -3.29 7.46
C VAL A 40 3.16 -4.80 7.65
N GLY A 41 2.23 -5.50 7.00
CA GLY A 41 1.97 -6.93 7.27
C GLY A 41 3.25 -7.77 7.36
N ASN A 42 4.10 -7.69 6.33
CA ASN A 42 5.33 -8.50 6.26
C ASN A 42 6.43 -8.11 7.25
N LEU A 43 6.35 -6.94 7.89
CA LEU A 43 7.30 -6.51 8.93
C LEU A 43 6.75 -6.69 10.34
N CYS A 44 5.43 -6.70 10.50
CA CYS A 44 4.76 -6.79 11.80
C CYS A 44 4.40 -8.23 12.19
N ILE A 45 4.36 -9.16 11.23
CA ILE A 45 4.05 -10.58 11.46
C ILE A 45 5.35 -11.39 11.36
N PRO A 46 5.75 -12.12 12.41
CA PRO A 46 6.90 -13.03 12.34
C PRO A 46 6.69 -14.07 11.23
N GLN A 47 7.60 -14.13 10.27
CA GLN A 47 7.58 -15.11 9.17
C GLN A 47 8.44 -16.35 9.45
N ASP A 48 9.35 -16.26 10.44
CA ASP A 48 10.30 -17.32 10.76
C ASP A 48 9.81 -18.27 11.87
N ASP A 49 8.65 -17.99 12.46
CA ASP A 49 8.03 -18.82 13.50
C ASP A 49 6.60 -19.15 13.11
N ASN A 50 6.41 -20.35 12.56
CA ASN A 50 5.12 -20.84 12.09
C ASN A 50 4.01 -20.77 13.16
N LYS A 51 4.34 -20.93 14.45
CA LYS A 51 3.33 -20.85 15.52
C LYS A 51 2.88 -19.42 15.74
N LEU A 52 3.81 -18.47 15.78
CA LEU A 52 3.50 -17.05 15.87
C LEU A 52 2.80 -16.56 14.60
N THR A 53 3.27 -16.96 13.41
CA THR A 53 2.60 -16.67 12.14
C THR A 53 1.15 -17.12 12.19
N ALA A 54 0.88 -18.38 12.55
CA ALA A 54 -0.48 -18.89 12.68
C ALA A 54 -1.32 -18.13 13.73
N PHE A 55 -0.73 -17.75 14.86
CA PHE A 55 -1.41 -16.97 15.90
C PHE A 55 -1.90 -15.62 15.37
N TYR A 56 -1.07 -14.90 14.60
CA TYR A 56 -1.42 -13.60 14.02
C TYR A 56 -2.36 -13.75 12.83
N VAL A 57 -2.12 -14.72 11.93
CA VAL A 57 -2.97 -14.98 10.75
C VAL A 57 -4.41 -15.29 11.16
N ASN A 58 -4.60 -16.05 12.25
CA ASN A 58 -5.94 -16.32 12.80
C ASN A 58 -6.62 -15.11 13.46
N ARG A 59 -5.96 -13.95 13.54
CA ARG A 59 -6.49 -12.70 14.12
C ARG A 59 -6.47 -11.55 13.13
N MET A 60 -6.37 -11.87 11.85
CA MET A 60 -6.24 -10.87 10.80
C MET A 60 -7.49 -10.04 10.65
N ASP A 61 -8.66 -10.67 10.77
CA ASP A 61 -9.94 -9.99 10.89
C ASP A 61 -9.90 -8.82 11.90
N TYR A 62 -9.31 -9.05 13.07
CA TYR A 62 -9.15 -8.02 14.09
C TYR A 62 -8.10 -6.98 13.68
N ILE A 63 -6.95 -7.38 13.15
CA ILE A 63 -5.86 -6.46 12.75
C ILE A 63 -6.31 -5.54 11.61
N TYR A 64 -7.02 -6.09 10.61
CA TYR A 64 -7.57 -5.35 9.46
C TYR A 64 -8.76 -4.45 9.83
N SER A 65 -9.42 -4.68 10.97
CA SER A 65 -10.52 -3.82 11.43
C SER A 65 -10.09 -2.57 12.21
N GLN A 66 -8.83 -2.49 12.64
CA GLN A 66 -8.33 -1.36 13.44
C GLN A 66 -7.83 -0.11 12.68
N PRO A 67 -7.34 -0.17 11.42
CA PRO A 67 -6.75 0.99 10.79
C PRO A 67 -7.82 2.02 10.39
N ILE A 68 -7.46 3.29 10.48
CA ILE A 68 -8.31 4.42 10.06
C ILE A 68 -8.22 4.60 8.54
N ILE A 69 -7.05 4.26 7.96
CA ILE A 69 -6.77 4.35 6.52
C ILE A 69 -5.93 3.13 6.12
N THR A 70 -6.31 2.52 5.00
CA THR A 70 -5.52 1.47 4.33
C THR A 70 -4.83 2.07 3.12
N ILE A 71 -3.51 1.91 3.05
CA ILE A 71 -2.69 2.30 1.89
C ILE A 71 -2.54 1.06 1.01
N VAL A 72 -3.12 1.12 -0.18
CA VAL A 72 -3.01 0.07 -1.21
C VAL A 72 -2.11 0.55 -2.33
N ALA A 73 -0.99 -0.13 -2.54
CA ALA A 73 -0.02 0.19 -3.58
C ALA A 73 -0.41 -0.43 -4.95
N ALA A 74 -1.66 -0.25 -5.39
CA ALA A 74 -2.25 -0.99 -6.52
C ALA A 74 -1.47 -0.93 -7.85
N SER A 75 -0.78 0.19 -8.13
CA SER A 75 -0.03 0.40 -9.37
C SER A 75 1.40 -0.17 -9.33
N SER A 76 1.86 -0.65 -8.18
CA SER A 76 3.21 -1.15 -8.00
C SER A 76 3.29 -2.62 -8.41
N THR A 77 4.45 -3.00 -8.94
CA THR A 77 4.79 -4.37 -9.35
C THR A 77 5.80 -5.02 -8.42
N SER A 78 6.53 -4.20 -7.63
CA SER A 78 7.57 -4.61 -6.69
C SER A 78 7.58 -3.72 -5.44
N VAL A 79 8.16 -4.23 -4.34
CA VAL A 79 8.46 -3.48 -3.10
C VAL A 79 9.47 -2.34 -3.30
N MET A 80 10.10 -2.30 -4.48
CA MET A 80 11.01 -1.23 -4.88
C MET A 80 10.28 -0.04 -5.53
N ASP A 81 9.00 -0.20 -5.86
CA ASP A 81 8.22 0.84 -6.50
C ASP A 81 7.69 1.85 -5.46
N ARG A 82 7.89 3.14 -5.72
CA ARG A 82 7.40 4.21 -4.84
C ARG A 82 5.92 4.49 -5.07
N LEU A 83 5.25 5.07 -4.07
CA LEU A 83 3.84 5.43 -4.14
C LEU A 83 3.67 6.73 -4.96
N PRO A 84 2.96 6.72 -6.10
CA PRO A 84 2.80 7.90 -6.91
C PRO A 84 2.01 9.02 -6.20
N GLY A 85 2.60 10.20 -6.11
CA GLY A 85 2.02 11.39 -5.48
C GLY A 85 2.52 11.67 -4.07
N VAL A 86 3.36 10.81 -3.48
CA VAL A 86 3.99 11.08 -2.18
C VAL A 86 5.19 12.02 -2.32
N SER A 87 6.04 11.78 -3.32
CA SER A 87 7.18 12.64 -3.62
C SER A 87 6.81 13.66 -4.71
N PRO A 88 7.31 14.90 -4.66
CA PRO A 88 7.08 15.88 -5.73
C PRO A 88 7.49 15.31 -7.10
N GLY A 89 6.63 15.48 -8.10
CA GLY A 89 6.87 14.99 -9.47
C GLY A 89 6.70 13.47 -9.68
N SER A 90 6.38 12.69 -8.64
CA SER A 90 6.21 11.23 -8.77
C SER A 90 4.90 10.79 -9.45
N ARG A 91 3.92 11.70 -9.56
CA ARG A 91 2.65 11.45 -10.26
C ARG A 91 2.65 12.23 -11.57
N ALA A 92 2.34 11.54 -12.66
CA ALA A 92 2.15 12.19 -13.95
C ALA A 92 1.01 13.22 -13.86
N PRO A 93 1.18 14.42 -14.44
CA PRO A 93 0.14 15.44 -14.42
C PRO A 93 -1.08 14.95 -15.20
N GLN A 94 -2.27 15.23 -14.66
CA GLN A 94 -3.50 14.97 -15.37
C GLN A 94 -3.67 16.00 -16.49
N TYR A 95 -3.86 15.53 -17.73
CA TYR A 95 -4.14 16.42 -18.85
C TYR A 95 -5.56 16.97 -18.75
N THR A 96 -5.69 18.29 -18.61
CA THR A 96 -6.98 18.98 -18.45
C THR A 96 -7.14 20.11 -19.46
N PRO A 97 -7.58 19.84 -20.70
CA PRO A 97 -7.73 20.87 -21.71
C PRO A 97 -8.90 21.80 -21.37
N LYS A 98 -8.77 23.08 -21.73
CA LYS A 98 -9.84 24.07 -21.62
C LYS A 98 -10.63 24.13 -22.93
N LEU A 99 -11.96 24.08 -22.84
CA LEU A 99 -12.88 24.28 -23.95
C LEU A 99 -13.84 25.43 -23.56
N GLY A 100 -13.56 26.64 -24.04
CA GLY A 100 -14.27 27.84 -23.59
C GLY A 100 -14.16 28.05 -22.07
N ALA A 101 -15.30 28.12 -21.38
CA ALA A 101 -15.37 28.23 -19.93
C ALA A 101 -15.22 26.88 -19.19
N MET A 102 -15.21 25.75 -19.91
CA MET A 102 -15.16 24.41 -19.33
C MET A 102 -13.71 23.90 -19.24
N ARG A 103 -13.42 23.12 -18.19
CA ARG A 103 -12.22 22.28 -18.11
C ARG A 103 -12.64 20.84 -18.28
N LEU A 104 -12.10 20.17 -19.29
CA LEU A 104 -12.29 18.75 -19.48
C LEU A 104 -11.26 18.02 -18.61
N VAL A 105 -11.69 16.92 -18.01
CA VAL A 105 -10.85 16.05 -17.20
C VAL A 105 -11.06 14.65 -17.75
N ARG A 106 -9.99 13.88 -17.95
CA ARG A 106 -10.12 12.48 -18.36
C ARG A 106 -10.88 11.73 -17.27
N GLU A 107 -11.95 11.05 -17.66
CA GLU A 107 -12.66 10.11 -16.80
C GLU A 107 -11.68 9.05 -16.30
N THR A 108 -11.65 8.85 -14.98
CA THR A 108 -10.87 7.78 -14.36
C THR A 108 -11.62 6.48 -14.50
N TYR A 109 -10.94 5.40 -14.86
CA TYR A 109 -11.54 4.07 -14.88
C TYR A 109 -12.03 3.67 -13.47
N GLU A 110 -13.08 2.86 -13.43
CA GLU A 110 -13.58 2.25 -12.19
C GLU A 110 -12.44 1.52 -11.47
N LEU A 111 -12.37 1.69 -10.13
CA LEU A 111 -11.34 1.09 -9.30
C LEU A 111 -11.24 -0.42 -9.51
N VAL A 112 -12.37 -1.12 -9.57
CA VAL A 112 -12.42 -2.58 -9.81
C VAL A 112 -11.71 -2.92 -11.12
N THR A 113 -11.94 -2.15 -12.18
CA THR A 113 -11.29 -2.35 -13.48
C THR A 113 -9.79 -2.04 -13.43
N GLN A 114 -9.35 -1.11 -12.59
CA GLN A 114 -7.92 -0.81 -12.39
C GLN A 114 -7.20 -1.85 -11.53
N LEU A 115 -7.91 -2.44 -10.56
CA LEU A 115 -7.38 -3.53 -9.75
C LEU A 115 -7.33 -4.84 -10.52
N ARG A 116 -8.27 -5.04 -11.47
CA ARG A 116 -8.32 -6.21 -12.35
C ARG A 116 -7.01 -6.40 -13.10
N GLY A 117 -6.30 -7.48 -12.80
CA GLY A 117 -5.01 -7.81 -13.40
C GLY A 117 -3.80 -7.12 -12.77
N SER A 118 -3.98 -6.37 -11.68
CA SER A 118 -2.87 -5.85 -10.88
C SER A 118 -2.15 -6.98 -10.13
N VAL A 119 -0.87 -6.77 -9.80
CA VAL A 119 -0.11 -7.70 -8.93
C VAL A 119 -0.70 -7.74 -7.51
N TYR A 120 -1.50 -6.74 -7.13
CA TYR A 120 -2.24 -6.73 -5.87
C TYR A 120 -3.35 -7.79 -5.91
N GLU A 121 -4.23 -7.77 -6.90
CA GLU A 121 -5.40 -8.67 -6.99
C GLU A 121 -5.01 -10.16 -7.12
N SER A 122 -3.83 -10.48 -7.67
CA SER A 122 -3.38 -11.87 -7.79
C SER A 122 -3.01 -12.55 -6.46
N ARG A 123 -3.12 -11.86 -5.32
CA ARG A 123 -2.66 -12.35 -4.01
C ARG A 123 -3.82 -12.68 -3.09
N VAL A 124 -3.73 -13.85 -2.46
CA VAL A 124 -4.75 -14.42 -1.55
C VAL A 124 -5.13 -13.50 -0.39
N TRP A 125 -4.24 -12.59 0.01
CA TRP A 125 -4.45 -11.71 1.15
C TRP A 125 -5.38 -10.52 0.88
N THR A 126 -5.61 -10.16 -0.39
CA THR A 126 -6.50 -9.03 -0.76
C THR A 126 -7.97 -9.29 -0.47
N PHE A 127 -8.34 -10.53 -0.14
CA PHE A 127 -9.71 -10.93 0.22
C PHE A 127 -10.02 -10.76 1.71
N GLN A 128 -9.05 -10.32 2.52
CA GLN A 128 -9.20 -10.07 3.96
C GLN A 128 -9.26 -8.57 4.32
N GLU A 129 -9.14 -7.68 3.31
CA GLU A 129 -9.21 -6.21 3.45
C GLU A 129 -10.58 -5.66 3.02
#